data_AF-A0A7C5MA11-F1
#
_entry.id   AF-A0A7C5MA11-F1
#
_cell.length_a   1.000
_cell.length_b   1.000
_cell.length_c   1.000
_cell.angle_alpha   90.00
_cell.angle_beta   90.00
_cell.angle_gamma   90.00
#
_symmetry.space_group_name_H-M   'P 1'
#
loop_
_entity.id
_entity.type
_entity.pdbx_description
1 polymer ?
#
loop_
_entity_poly.entity_id
_entity_poly.type
_entity_poly.pdbx_seq_one_letter_code
_entity_poly.pdbx_strand_id
1 'polypeptide(L)'
;MKQLLLLLGIGILVACSSSSKGKADLGAADVGPDAVTDLGQSNQDSAQPPDLQGPEGQDLPAQGEVVDMTEPKDTLQPKDTQDVSAPPPGHTENVGGVWHRPGKEDPKKNCTSCHGADLASGVKSCYDCHNANDHTKVRGGVKHKDGQSSTCTTCHGPNNSGGLGPACSKCH
;
A
#
# COMPACT_ATOMS: atom_id res chain seq x y z
N MET A 1 60.34 19.14 -17.45
CA MET A 1 59.30 18.57 -18.35
C MET A 1 58.26 17.84 -17.51
N LYS A 2 57.17 18.49 -17.17
CA LYS A 2 55.94 17.86 -16.65
C LYS A 2 54.82 18.87 -16.86
N GLN A 3 54.07 18.65 -17.95
CA GLN A 3 52.93 19.48 -18.32
C GLN A 3 51.82 19.29 -17.29
N LEU A 4 51.38 20.42 -16.76
CA LEU A 4 50.20 20.61 -15.93
C LEU A 4 49.01 20.75 -16.88
N LEU A 5 48.22 19.69 -17.05
CA LEU A 5 47.01 19.72 -17.87
C LEU A 5 45.83 20.15 -16.99
N LEU A 6 45.54 21.45 -17.05
CA LEU A 6 44.42 22.12 -16.40
C LEU A 6 43.15 21.89 -17.25
N LEU A 7 42.32 20.91 -16.88
CA LEU A 7 41.00 20.73 -17.47
C LEU A 7 40.01 21.70 -16.81
N LEU A 8 39.85 22.86 -17.45
CA LEU A 8 38.72 23.77 -17.25
C LEU A 8 37.45 23.07 -17.74
N GLY A 9 36.76 22.38 -16.84
CA GLY A 9 35.40 21.89 -17.05
C GLY A 9 34.45 23.08 -17.14
N ILE A 10 34.07 23.43 -18.36
CA ILE A 10 33.03 24.41 -18.67
C ILE A 10 31.71 23.86 -18.13
N GLY A 11 31.29 24.34 -16.97
CA GLY A 11 29.97 24.10 -16.41
C GLY A 11 28.93 24.84 -17.26
N ILE A 12 28.20 24.09 -18.09
CA ILE A 12 27.01 24.58 -18.76
C ILE A 12 25.92 24.72 -17.70
N LEU A 13 25.73 25.95 -17.21
CA LEU A 13 24.62 26.33 -16.35
C LEU A 13 23.35 26.37 -17.21
N VAL A 14 22.56 25.29 -17.21
CA VAL A 14 21.22 25.29 -17.80
C VAL A 14 20.30 26.04 -16.85
N ALA A 15 20.06 27.32 -17.13
CA ALA A 15 19.05 28.11 -16.44
C ALA A 15 17.65 27.72 -16.95
N CYS A 16 16.89 26.97 -16.15
CA CYS A 16 15.45 26.84 -16.33
C CYS A 16 14.81 28.22 -16.10
N SER A 17 14.42 28.89 -17.19
CA SER A 17 13.65 30.12 -17.15
C SER A 17 12.17 29.80 -16.89
N SER A 18 11.77 29.79 -15.62
CA SER A 18 10.35 29.77 -15.23
C SER A 18 9.75 31.14 -15.49
N SER A 19 9.03 31.26 -16.60
CA SER A 19 8.27 32.47 -16.96
C SER A 19 6.96 32.49 -16.15
N SER A 20 6.99 33.10 -14.96
CA SER A 20 5.78 33.43 -14.20
C SER A 20 5.31 34.83 -14.59
N LYS A 21 4.38 34.92 -15.55
CA LYS A 21 3.57 36.13 -15.74
C LYS A 21 2.54 36.20 -14.62
N GLY A 22 2.77 37.13 -13.71
CA GLY A 22 1.76 37.54 -12.74
C GLY A 22 0.56 38.18 -13.44
N LYS A 23 -0.62 37.91 -12.88
CA LYS A 23 -1.71 38.87 -12.84
C LYS A 23 -2.20 38.92 -11.40
N ALA A 24 -1.94 40.06 -10.77
CA ALA A 24 -2.66 40.49 -9.60
C ALA A 24 -4.02 40.98 -10.08
N ASP A 25 -5.08 40.29 -9.68
CA ASP A 25 -6.44 40.83 -9.71
C ASP A 25 -6.93 40.90 -8.27
N LEU A 26 -6.81 42.11 -7.71
CA LEU A 26 -7.53 42.53 -6.51
C LEU A 26 -8.96 42.85 -6.94
N GLY A 27 -9.81 41.83 -6.93
CA GLY A 27 -11.25 41.96 -7.14
C GLY A 27 -11.98 41.60 -5.86
N ALA A 28 -12.27 42.61 -5.05
CA ALA A 28 -13.27 42.49 -4.00
C ALA A 28 -14.64 42.23 -4.66
N ALA A 29 -15.27 41.11 -4.32
CA ALA A 29 -16.66 40.85 -4.60
C ALA A 29 -17.31 40.36 -3.31
N ASP A 30 -18.00 41.29 -2.66
CA ASP A 30 -19.35 41.12 -2.10
C ASP A 30 -19.81 39.67 -1.92
N VAL A 31 -19.72 39.17 -0.69
CA VAL A 31 -20.50 38.02 -0.22
C VAL A 31 -21.86 38.54 0.25
N GLY A 32 -22.81 38.61 -0.68
CA GLY A 32 -24.22 38.64 -0.35
C GLY A 32 -24.66 37.26 0.18
N PRO A 33 -25.54 37.20 1.20
CA PRO A 33 -26.12 35.96 1.66
C PRO A 33 -27.23 35.50 0.72
N ASP A 34 -27.51 34.21 0.78
CA ASP A 34 -28.71 33.50 0.32
C ASP A 34 -28.60 32.66 -0.96
N ALA A 35 -28.82 31.37 -0.72
CA ALA A 35 -29.31 30.32 -1.62
C ALA A 35 -28.29 29.84 -2.68
N VAL A 36 -27.93 28.55 -2.77
CA VAL A 36 -28.84 27.43 -2.99
C VAL A 36 -28.12 26.07 -2.82
N THR A 37 -28.83 25.09 -2.23
CA THR A 37 -28.81 23.64 -2.56
C THR A 37 -27.50 22.88 -2.31
N ASP A 38 -27.29 22.25 -1.14
CA ASP A 38 -27.88 20.97 -0.72
C ASP A 38 -28.08 19.95 -1.85
N LEU A 39 -27.02 19.23 -2.23
CA LEU A 39 -27.10 17.85 -2.72
C LEU A 39 -25.78 17.13 -2.42
N GLY A 40 -25.78 16.33 -1.35
CA GLY A 40 -24.69 15.42 -1.06
C GLY A 40 -24.66 14.92 0.37
N GLN A 41 -25.83 14.65 0.95
CA GLN A 41 -25.97 14.03 2.26
C GLN A 41 -25.06 12.81 2.38
N SER A 42 -24.23 12.86 3.41
CA SER A 42 -23.66 11.73 4.10
C SER A 42 -24.76 10.73 4.45
N ASN A 43 -24.79 9.59 3.76
CA ASN A 43 -25.47 8.40 4.25
C ASN A 43 -24.66 7.83 5.42
N GLN A 44 -24.79 8.47 6.58
CA GLN A 44 -24.63 7.83 7.87
C GLN A 44 -26.02 7.37 8.30
N ASP A 45 -26.38 6.13 7.95
CA ASP A 45 -27.27 5.30 8.75
C ASP A 45 -27.54 3.99 8.01
N SER A 46 -26.91 2.92 8.49
CA SER A 46 -27.37 1.56 8.26
C SER A 46 -26.90 0.69 9.43
N ALA A 47 -27.76 0.67 10.44
CA ALA A 47 -28.13 -0.48 11.23
C ALA A 47 -27.01 -1.46 11.63
N GLN A 48 -26.60 -1.37 12.90
CA GLN A 48 -26.16 -2.53 13.66
C GLN A 48 -27.30 -3.56 13.72
N PRO A 49 -27.10 -4.82 13.27
CA PRO A 49 -27.96 -5.91 13.70
C PRO A 49 -27.64 -6.32 15.17
N PRO A 50 -28.63 -6.88 15.88
CA PRO A 50 -28.56 -7.19 17.31
C PRO A 50 -27.67 -8.39 17.64
N ASP A 51 -27.24 -8.42 18.90
CA ASP A 51 -26.63 -9.54 19.63
C ASP A 51 -27.09 -10.92 19.15
N LEU A 52 -26.13 -11.74 18.71
CA LEU A 52 -26.27 -13.19 18.69
C LEU A 52 -25.49 -13.78 19.87
N GLN A 53 -26.25 -14.02 20.94
CA GLN A 53 -25.93 -14.99 21.98
C GLN A 53 -25.74 -16.39 21.34
N GLY A 54 -24.79 -17.16 21.88
CA GLY A 54 -24.29 -18.41 21.33
C GLY A 54 -25.29 -19.57 21.27
N PRO A 55 -24.79 -20.76 20.89
CA PRO A 55 -24.76 -21.79 21.92
C PRO A 55 -23.44 -22.54 22.04
N GLU A 56 -23.29 -23.04 23.26
CA GLU A 56 -22.27 -23.92 23.80
C GLU A 56 -22.19 -25.27 23.09
N GLY A 57 -21.01 -25.90 23.18
CA GLY A 57 -20.86 -27.35 23.31
C GLY A 57 -21.20 -28.21 22.10
N GLN A 58 -20.18 -28.59 21.33
CA GLN A 58 -20.22 -29.85 20.60
C GLN A 58 -19.02 -30.70 21.00
N ASP A 59 -19.33 -31.71 21.81
CA ASP A 59 -18.48 -32.84 22.17
C ASP A 59 -17.90 -33.52 20.92
N LEU A 60 -16.57 -33.66 20.92
CA LEU A 60 -15.88 -34.56 20.00
C LEU A 60 -15.88 -35.97 20.60
N PRO A 61 -16.40 -37.00 19.91
CA PRO A 61 -16.20 -38.37 20.34
C PRO A 61 -14.75 -38.79 20.12
N ALA A 62 -14.12 -39.26 21.19
CA ALA A 62 -12.94 -40.08 21.14
C ALA A 62 -13.26 -41.44 20.49
N GLN A 63 -12.21 -42.01 19.87
CA GLN A 63 -11.87 -43.45 19.75
C GLN A 63 -11.77 -44.02 18.32
N GLY A 64 -10.68 -44.78 18.12
CA GLY A 64 -10.41 -45.69 17.01
C GLY A 64 -9.28 -45.18 16.09
N GLU A 65 -8.24 -45.92 15.75
CA GLU A 65 -7.78 -47.27 16.07
C GLU A 65 -6.30 -47.33 15.62
N VAL A 66 -5.48 -48.05 16.37
CA VAL A 66 -4.08 -48.31 16.05
C VAL A 66 -3.99 -49.37 14.94
N VAL A 67 -3.71 -48.95 13.72
CA VAL A 67 -3.18 -49.87 12.70
C VAL A 67 -1.67 -49.70 12.60
N ASP A 68 -1.00 -50.64 13.22
CA ASP A 68 0.40 -50.99 13.01
C ASP A 68 0.61 -51.37 11.54
N MET A 69 1.38 -50.55 10.83
CA MET A 69 1.92 -50.87 9.51
C MET A 69 3.43 -50.72 9.58
N THR A 70 4.04 -51.82 10.00
CA THR A 70 5.47 -52.09 9.86
C THR A 70 5.91 -51.93 8.40
N GLU A 71 6.83 -50.98 8.17
CA GLU A 71 7.89 -50.83 7.14
C GLU A 71 7.66 -51.37 5.70
N PRO A 72 8.07 -50.60 4.65
CA PRO A 72 9.49 -50.55 4.33
C PRO A 72 10.06 -49.16 4.00
N LYS A 73 11.33 -49.03 4.39
CA LYS A 73 12.33 -47.99 4.04
C LYS A 73 12.35 -47.65 2.54
N ASP A 74 12.86 -46.44 2.28
CA ASP A 74 13.16 -45.82 0.98
C ASP A 74 12.02 -45.03 0.30
N THR A 75 11.25 -44.31 1.10
CA THR A 75 10.59 -43.10 0.60
C THR A 75 11.63 -41.99 0.48
N LEU A 76 11.99 -41.65 -0.76
CA LEU A 76 12.61 -40.36 -1.09
C LEU A 76 11.85 -39.28 -0.32
N GLN A 77 12.48 -38.72 0.71
CA GLN A 77 11.90 -37.66 1.52
C GLN A 77 11.38 -36.58 0.55
N PRO A 78 10.09 -36.23 0.56
CA PRO A 78 9.64 -35.05 -0.13
C PRO A 78 10.40 -33.89 0.49
N LYS A 79 11.38 -33.40 -0.27
CA LYS A 79 12.21 -32.25 0.04
C LYS A 79 11.28 -31.08 0.36
N ASP A 80 11.15 -30.83 1.65
CA ASP A 80 10.71 -29.59 2.24
C ASP A 80 9.49 -28.98 1.53
N THR A 81 8.31 -29.54 1.80
CA THR A 81 7.14 -28.65 1.92
C THR A 81 7.41 -27.78 3.15
N GLN A 82 8.25 -26.76 2.99
CA GLN A 82 8.33 -25.67 3.96
C GLN A 82 6.89 -25.23 4.16
N ASP A 83 6.41 -25.44 5.37
CA ASP A 83 5.15 -24.89 5.82
C ASP A 83 5.29 -23.37 5.72
N VAL A 84 4.93 -22.82 4.55
CA VAL A 84 4.93 -21.39 4.23
C VAL A 84 3.95 -20.62 5.12
N SER A 85 3.25 -21.29 6.04
CA SER A 85 2.34 -20.67 6.99
C SER A 85 3.08 -19.85 8.05
N ALA A 86 4.35 -20.16 8.35
CA ALA A 86 5.12 -19.38 9.31
C ALA A 86 5.63 -18.08 8.65
N PRO A 87 5.27 -16.89 9.17
CA PRO A 87 5.76 -15.64 8.62
C PRO A 87 7.28 -15.50 8.76
N PRO A 88 7.96 -14.84 7.79
CA PRO A 88 9.37 -14.52 7.93
C PRO A 88 9.63 -13.72 9.22
N PRO A 89 10.83 -13.86 9.83
CA PRO A 89 11.19 -13.11 11.02
C PRO A 89 10.91 -11.61 10.88
N GLY A 90 10.31 -11.02 11.91
CA GLY A 90 9.94 -9.60 11.95
C GLY A 90 8.56 -9.27 11.36
N HIS A 91 7.87 -10.21 10.71
CA HIS A 91 6.49 -10.01 10.24
C HIS A 91 5.48 -10.46 11.30
N THR A 92 5.27 -9.64 12.32
CA THR A 92 4.47 -9.98 13.51
C THR A 92 3.05 -9.43 13.51
N GLU A 93 2.68 -8.60 12.54
CA GLU A 93 1.35 -7.97 12.48
C GLU A 93 0.47 -8.65 11.44
N ASN A 94 -0.62 -9.30 11.87
CA ASN A 94 -1.56 -9.94 10.96
C ASN A 94 -2.65 -8.96 10.52
N VAL A 95 -2.74 -8.72 9.21
CA VAL A 95 -3.82 -7.95 8.59
C VAL A 95 -4.50 -8.82 7.54
N GLY A 96 -5.73 -9.24 7.84
CA GLY A 96 -6.54 -10.03 6.91
C GLY A 96 -5.89 -11.37 6.51
N GLY A 97 -5.16 -12.01 7.43
CA GLY A 97 -4.46 -13.27 7.17
C GLY A 97 -3.07 -13.09 6.53
N VAL A 98 -2.64 -11.85 6.27
CA VAL A 98 -1.31 -11.54 5.73
C VAL A 98 -0.44 -10.91 6.81
N TRP A 99 0.74 -11.48 7.02
CA TRP A 99 1.70 -11.01 8.01
C TRP A 99 2.55 -9.86 7.47
N HIS A 100 2.61 -8.79 8.23
CA HIS A 100 3.36 -7.57 7.96
C HIS A 100 4.36 -7.31 9.08
N ARG A 101 5.42 -6.56 8.76
CA ARG A 101 6.36 -6.04 9.76
C ARG A 101 5.80 -4.76 10.39
N PRO A 102 6.04 -4.50 11.69
CA PRO A 102 5.74 -3.20 12.29
C PRO A 102 6.30 -2.04 11.48
N GLY A 103 5.51 -0.98 11.31
CA GLY A 103 5.85 0.17 10.47
C GLY A 103 5.51 0.02 8.98
N LYS A 104 4.62 -0.92 8.62
CA LYS A 104 4.10 -1.11 7.25
C LYS A 104 3.44 0.13 6.65
N GLU A 105 3.06 1.11 7.47
CA GLU A 105 2.50 2.40 7.09
C GLU A 105 3.55 3.38 6.57
N ASP A 106 4.84 3.09 6.77
CA ASP A 106 5.97 3.79 6.16
C ASP A 106 6.93 2.77 5.51
N PRO A 107 6.48 2.11 4.42
CA PRO A 107 7.18 0.96 3.87
C PRO A 107 8.51 1.34 3.21
N LYS A 108 8.63 2.59 2.72
CA LYS A 108 9.91 3.10 2.20
C LYS A 108 10.99 3.14 3.28
N LYS A 109 10.63 3.55 4.49
CA LYS A 109 11.55 3.62 5.62
C LYS A 109 11.85 2.26 6.23
N ASN A 110 10.84 1.41 6.35
CA ASN A 110 10.94 0.20 7.19
C ASN A 110 11.25 -1.08 6.41
N CYS A 111 10.95 -1.13 5.10
CA CYS A 111 10.95 -2.38 4.34
C CYS A 111 12.03 -2.45 3.25
N THR A 112 12.54 -1.31 2.77
CA THR A 112 13.46 -1.25 1.62
C THR A 112 14.81 -1.92 1.85
N SER A 113 15.25 -2.05 3.11
CA SER A 113 16.48 -2.76 3.47
C SER A 113 16.46 -4.25 3.11
N CYS A 114 15.27 -4.88 3.07
CA CYS A 114 15.09 -6.30 2.75
C CYS A 114 14.36 -6.53 1.42
N HIS A 115 13.44 -5.65 1.04
CA HIS A 115 12.57 -5.81 -0.15
C HIS A 115 13.01 -4.96 -1.35
N GLY A 116 14.18 -4.32 -1.26
CA GLY A 116 14.70 -3.44 -2.31
C GLY A 116 14.07 -2.05 -2.28
N ALA A 117 14.65 -1.12 -3.05
CA ALA A 117 14.23 0.28 -3.06
C ALA A 117 12.80 0.48 -3.60
N ASP A 118 12.36 -0.43 -4.48
CA ASP A 118 11.02 -0.45 -5.07
C ASP A 118 10.03 -1.31 -4.30
N LEU A 119 10.47 -2.11 -3.30
CA LEU A 119 9.63 -3.07 -2.57
C LEU A 119 9.03 -4.18 -3.44
N ALA A 120 9.64 -4.45 -4.60
CA ALA A 120 9.18 -5.47 -5.54
C ALA A 120 9.84 -6.83 -5.30
N SER A 121 10.85 -6.94 -4.43
CA SER A 121 11.56 -8.20 -4.17
C SER A 121 11.08 -8.91 -2.91
N GLY A 122 11.44 -10.19 -2.77
CA GLY A 122 11.13 -11.03 -1.60
C GLY A 122 10.15 -12.16 -1.94
N VAL A 123 9.71 -12.90 -0.91
CA VAL A 123 8.78 -14.03 -1.06
C VAL A 123 7.37 -13.57 -1.42
N LYS A 124 6.94 -12.43 -0.84
CA LYS A 124 5.72 -11.70 -1.19
C LYS A 124 6.08 -10.21 -1.29
N SER A 125 5.69 -9.57 -2.39
CA SER A 125 5.89 -8.13 -2.61
C SER A 125 4.72 -7.33 -2.05
N CYS A 126 4.91 -6.03 -1.79
CA CYS A 126 3.80 -5.14 -1.43
C CYS A 126 2.72 -5.12 -2.52
N TYR A 127 3.14 -5.26 -3.78
CA TYR A 127 2.29 -5.17 -4.97
C TYR A 127 1.50 -6.45 -5.26
N ASP A 128 1.79 -7.54 -4.57
CA ASP A 128 0.99 -8.76 -4.70
C ASP A 128 -0.44 -8.51 -4.18
N CYS A 129 -0.59 -7.62 -3.20
CA CYS A 129 -1.88 -7.26 -2.61
C CYS A 129 -2.27 -5.79 -2.79
N HIS A 130 -1.31 -4.85 -2.92
CA HIS A 130 -1.57 -3.41 -3.06
C HIS A 130 -1.26 -2.92 -4.48
N ASN A 131 -2.27 -2.90 -5.36
CA ASN A 131 -2.01 -2.89 -6.80
C ASN A 131 -3.11 -2.35 -7.73
N ALA A 132 -3.77 -1.22 -7.56
CA ALA A 132 -4.81 -0.75 -8.50
C ALA A 132 -6.07 -1.63 -8.60
N ASN A 133 -6.04 -2.94 -8.34
CA ASN A 133 -7.26 -3.69 -8.04
C ASN A 133 -7.75 -3.40 -6.61
N ASP A 134 -6.87 -2.95 -5.73
CA ASP A 134 -7.25 -2.39 -4.42
C ASP A 134 -7.84 -0.98 -4.53
N HIS A 135 -7.83 -0.38 -5.72
CA HIS A 135 -8.50 0.87 -6.04
C HIS A 135 -9.90 0.58 -6.62
N THR A 136 -10.88 0.32 -5.74
CA THR A 136 -12.20 -0.19 -6.16
C THR A 136 -13.21 0.91 -6.50
N LYS A 137 -12.98 2.18 -6.13
CA LYS A 137 -13.91 3.28 -6.41
C LYS A 137 -13.59 3.99 -7.72
N VAL A 138 -14.60 4.29 -8.51
CA VAL A 138 -14.43 5.03 -9.76
C VAL A 138 -14.83 6.48 -9.55
N ARG A 139 -13.94 7.41 -9.92
CA ARG A 139 -14.19 8.87 -9.93
C ARG A 139 -13.64 9.44 -11.23
N GLY A 140 -14.48 10.10 -12.02
CA GLY A 140 -14.08 10.64 -13.33
C GLY A 140 -13.53 9.59 -14.30
N GLY A 141 -13.99 8.33 -14.19
CA GLY A 141 -13.50 7.22 -15.02
C GLY A 141 -12.20 6.56 -14.52
N VAL A 142 -11.60 7.05 -13.44
CA VAL A 142 -10.34 6.54 -12.87
C VAL A 142 -10.57 5.82 -11.54
N LYS A 143 -9.89 4.69 -11.35
CA LYS A 143 -9.94 3.87 -10.13
C LYS A 143 -9.12 4.49 -8.98
N HIS A 144 -9.76 4.61 -7.82
CA HIS A 144 -9.23 5.13 -6.56
C HIS A 144 -9.46 4.15 -5.42
N LYS A 145 -8.57 4.16 -4.44
CA LYS A 145 -8.79 3.50 -3.15
C LYS A 145 -9.66 4.38 -2.25
N ASP A 146 -10.45 3.75 -1.38
CA ASP A 146 -11.14 4.46 -0.31
C ASP A 146 -10.14 5.02 0.71
N GLY A 147 -10.38 6.24 1.19
CA GLY A 147 -9.53 6.87 2.20
C GLY A 147 -9.58 8.39 2.16
N GLN A 148 -8.92 9.01 3.14
CA GLN A 148 -8.67 10.44 3.13
C GLN A 148 -7.47 10.76 2.25
N SER A 149 -7.41 11.97 1.68
CA SER A 149 -6.29 12.41 0.83
C SER A 149 -4.93 12.24 1.50
N SER A 150 -4.85 12.38 2.83
CA SER A 150 -3.65 12.16 3.64
C SER A 150 -3.13 10.72 3.54
N THR A 151 -4.02 9.72 3.54
CA THR A 151 -3.65 8.29 3.46
C THR A 151 -3.09 7.89 2.10
N CYS A 152 -3.42 8.63 1.03
CA CYS A 152 -2.89 8.38 -0.30
C CYS A 152 -1.39 8.69 -0.39
N THR A 153 -0.92 9.69 0.37
CA THR A 153 0.46 10.18 0.29
C THR A 153 1.49 9.18 0.81
N THR A 154 1.09 8.20 1.61
CA THR A 154 1.95 7.09 2.03
C THR A 154 2.51 6.32 0.82
N CYS A 155 1.66 6.05 -0.17
CA CYS A 155 2.04 5.28 -1.36
C CYS A 155 2.39 6.19 -2.55
N HIS A 156 1.63 7.27 -2.73
CA HIS A 156 1.77 8.20 -3.86
C HIS A 156 2.68 9.38 -3.56
N GLY A 157 3.36 9.39 -2.41
CA GLY A 157 4.26 10.45 -1.99
C GLY A 157 3.58 11.79 -1.71
N PRO A 158 4.37 12.81 -1.33
CA PRO A 158 3.87 14.15 -1.09
C PRO A 158 3.11 14.70 -2.31
N ASN A 159 1.97 15.34 -2.06
CA ASN A 159 1.08 15.90 -3.11
C ASN A 159 0.65 14.88 -4.18
N ASN A 160 0.70 13.58 -3.89
CA ASN A 160 0.44 12.49 -4.83
C ASN A 160 1.29 12.59 -6.13
N SER A 161 2.53 13.08 -5.98
CA SER A 161 3.50 13.27 -7.08
C SER A 161 4.19 11.97 -7.53
N GLY A 162 3.84 10.84 -6.91
CA GLY A 162 4.42 9.53 -7.15
C GLY A 162 5.25 9.03 -5.96
N GLY A 163 5.57 7.74 -5.97
CA GLY A 163 6.33 7.14 -4.90
C GLY A 163 6.47 5.64 -5.13
N LEU A 164 5.79 4.86 -4.30
CA LEU A 164 5.57 3.44 -4.56
C LEU A 164 4.47 3.24 -5.60
N GLY A 165 3.48 4.14 -5.63
CA GLY A 165 2.46 4.23 -6.66
C GLY A 165 2.74 5.34 -7.69
N PRO A 166 2.03 5.34 -8.84
CA PRO A 166 2.17 6.37 -9.87
C PRO A 166 1.66 7.74 -9.39
N ALA A 167 2.10 8.82 -10.02
CA ALA A 167 1.57 10.16 -9.76
C ALA A 167 0.11 10.30 -10.23
N CYS A 168 -0.68 11.20 -9.62
CA CYS A 168 -2.05 11.50 -10.08
C CYS A 168 -2.11 11.88 -11.56
N SER A 169 -1.14 12.67 -12.04
CA SER A 169 -1.05 13.15 -13.44
C SER A 169 -0.73 12.06 -14.46
N LYS A 170 -0.49 10.83 -14.02
CA LYS A 170 -0.39 9.67 -14.92
C LYS A 170 -1.76 9.09 -15.26
N CYS A 171 -2.78 9.41 -14.48
CA CYS A 171 -4.14 8.88 -14.63
C CYS A 171 -5.19 9.96 -14.96
N HIS A 172 -4.88 11.24 -14.71
CA HIS A 172 -5.70 12.42 -14.96
C HIS A 172 -4.92 13.44 -15.80
#